data_AF-A0A6J8CJX6-F1
#
_entry.id   AF-A0A6J8CJX6-F1
#
_cell.length_a   1.000
_cell.length_b   1.000
_cell.length_c   1.000
_cell.angle_alpha   90.00
_cell.angle_beta   90.00
_cell.angle_gamma   90.00
#
_symmetry.space_group_name_H-M   'P 1'
#
loop_
_entity.id
_entity.type
_entity.pdbx_description
1 polymer ?
#
loop_
_entity_poly.entity_id
_entity_poly.type
_entity_poly.pdbx_seq_one_letter_code
_entity_poly.pdbx_strand_id
1 'polypeptide(L)'
;MESQFGIRYSPLCELDCFDQIRMSVIDPMHNLYQGTAKKMIKLWSELKILESDKLKIIEKRVDSVSVEANVGSLPRKIATSFGGFTADQWKNWTNVFSIFALKGVIPSEDFEVWRKFVLASRCITTKTITTVDILKYEKLILEFCSGFERIYGDTKVTPNMHLHYHMADCIRDYGPVYFFWLFSFERYNGHLGSLPNNSRSIELQIMRRFLRDTHKENSVRKSIRLSRVNFRGA
;
A
#
# COMPACT_ATOMS: atom_id res chain seq x y z
N MET A 1 -0.88 -4.88 -31.38
CA MET A 1 -0.03 -4.33 -30.32
C MET A 1 -0.32 -4.99 -28.98
N GLU A 2 -1.57 -4.94 -28.48
CA GLU A 2 -1.94 -5.55 -27.18
C GLU A 2 -1.76 -7.08 -27.13
N SER A 3 -2.21 -7.81 -28.15
CA SER A 3 -2.07 -9.29 -28.20
C SER A 3 -0.64 -9.79 -28.40
N GLN A 4 0.28 -8.93 -28.86
CA GLN A 4 1.64 -9.31 -29.25
C GLN A 4 2.69 -8.79 -28.26
N PHE A 5 2.47 -7.60 -27.68
CA PHE A 5 3.41 -6.93 -26.79
C PHE A 5 2.82 -6.68 -25.38
N GLY A 6 1.55 -7.01 -25.15
CA GLY A 6 0.87 -6.73 -23.88
C GLY A 6 0.56 -5.25 -23.64
N ILE A 7 0.77 -4.39 -24.64
CA ILE A 7 0.59 -2.93 -24.53
C ILE A 7 -0.69 -2.49 -25.24
N ARG A 8 -1.58 -1.85 -24.48
CA ARG A 8 -2.71 -1.11 -25.06
C ARG A 8 -2.21 0.21 -25.63
N TYR A 9 -2.68 0.53 -26.84
CA TYR A 9 -2.41 1.81 -27.46
C TYR A 9 -2.92 2.96 -26.58
N SER A 10 -2.09 3.98 -26.42
CA SER A 10 -2.40 5.26 -25.80
C SER A 10 -1.73 6.35 -26.63
N PRO A 11 -2.32 7.56 -26.79
CA PRO A 11 -1.62 8.70 -27.40
C PRO A 11 -0.28 9.02 -26.71
N LEU A 12 -0.11 8.63 -25.44
CA LEU A 12 1.18 8.75 -24.74
C LEU A 12 2.29 7.91 -25.38
N CYS A 13 1.96 6.80 -26.05
CA CYS A 13 2.94 5.97 -26.75
C CYS A 13 3.54 6.64 -27.99
N GLU A 14 2.92 7.73 -28.49
CA GLU A 14 3.42 8.51 -29.63
C GLU A 14 4.44 9.58 -29.20
N LEU A 15 4.63 9.78 -27.90
CA LEU A 15 5.57 10.76 -27.38
C LEU A 15 6.96 10.13 -27.28
N ASP A 16 7.92 10.63 -28.07
CA ASP A 16 9.33 10.15 -28.06
C ASP A 16 9.98 10.24 -26.67
N CYS A 17 9.50 11.13 -25.82
CA CYS A 17 10.00 11.32 -24.46
C CYS A 17 9.33 10.44 -23.40
N PHE A 18 8.32 9.64 -23.76
CA PHE A 18 7.55 8.84 -22.80
C PHE A 18 7.84 7.35 -22.95
N ASP A 19 8.65 6.81 -22.06
CA ASP A 19 8.84 5.36 -21.93
C ASP A 19 7.71 4.78 -21.08
N GLN A 20 6.76 4.10 -21.71
CA GLN A 20 5.59 3.56 -21.00
C GLN A 20 5.94 2.52 -19.92
N ILE A 21 7.06 1.82 -20.05
CA ILE A 21 7.48 0.80 -19.08
C ILE A 21 8.14 1.49 -17.88
N ARG A 22 9.11 2.38 -18.13
CA ARG A 22 9.84 3.06 -17.06
C ARG A 22 9.06 4.20 -16.41
N MET A 23 8.17 4.85 -17.16
CA MET A 23 7.40 6.02 -16.71
C MET A 23 6.00 5.69 -16.18
N SER A 24 5.65 4.39 -16.11
CA SER A 24 4.44 3.91 -15.42
C SER A 24 4.82 3.30 -14.07
N VAL A 25 4.89 4.16 -13.04
CA VAL A 25 5.34 3.76 -11.70
C VAL A 25 4.38 2.77 -11.06
N ILE A 26 4.93 1.68 -10.51
CA ILE A 26 4.16 0.66 -9.80
C ILE A 26 3.87 1.16 -8.39
N ASP A 27 2.59 1.36 -8.06
CA ASP A 27 2.23 1.75 -6.71
C ASP A 27 2.38 0.58 -5.71
N PRO A 28 3.23 0.72 -4.67
CA PRO A 28 3.44 -0.33 -3.67
C PRO A 28 2.19 -0.61 -2.83
N MET A 29 1.28 0.35 -2.67
CA MET A 29 0.09 0.16 -1.86
C MET A 29 -0.85 -0.88 -2.48
N HIS A 30 -1.15 -0.72 -3.77
CA HIS A 30 -1.98 -1.68 -4.51
C HIS A 30 -1.21 -2.97 -4.82
N ASN A 31 0.08 -2.89 -5.13
CA ASN A 31 0.85 -4.05 -5.56
C ASN A 31 1.26 -4.99 -4.40
N LEU A 32 1.86 -4.44 -3.33
CA LEU A 32 2.33 -5.22 -2.18
C LEU A 32 1.19 -5.57 -1.23
N TYR A 33 0.42 -4.55 -0.79
CA TYR A 33 -0.50 -4.69 0.33
C TYR A 33 -1.90 -5.14 -0.12
N GLN A 34 -2.60 -4.32 -0.89
CA GLN A 34 -3.93 -4.71 -1.36
C GLN A 34 -3.90 -5.84 -2.42
N GLY A 35 -2.75 -6.02 -3.06
CA GLY A 35 -2.51 -7.04 -4.08
C GLY A 35 -2.00 -8.34 -3.47
N THR A 36 -0.68 -8.42 -3.25
CA THR A 36 -0.03 -9.68 -2.85
C THR A 36 -0.43 -10.13 -1.45
N ALA A 37 -0.39 -9.25 -0.44
CA ALA A 37 -0.73 -9.63 0.94
C ALA A 37 -2.18 -10.12 1.04
N LYS A 38 -3.13 -9.39 0.44
CA LYS A 38 -4.53 -9.81 0.36
C LYS A 38 -4.71 -11.14 -0.38
N LYS A 39 -3.99 -11.33 -1.49
CA LYS A 39 -4.04 -12.59 -2.26
C LYS A 39 -3.52 -13.78 -1.45
N MET A 40 -2.42 -13.62 -0.71
CA MET A 40 -1.87 -14.68 0.13
C MET A 40 -2.87 -15.16 1.17
N ILE A 41 -3.55 -14.24 1.85
CA ILE A 41 -4.54 -14.63 2.86
C ILE A 41 -5.72 -15.35 2.21
N LYS A 42 -6.22 -14.84 1.07
CA LYS A 42 -7.29 -15.50 0.32
C LYS A 42 -6.88 -16.92 -0.10
N LEU A 43 -5.65 -17.08 -0.61
CA LEU A 43 -5.11 -18.38 -1.01
C LEU A 43 -5.03 -19.35 0.18
N TRP A 44 -4.51 -18.91 1.33
CA TRP A 44 -4.45 -19.75 2.52
C TRP A 44 -5.82 -20.12 3.08
N SER A 45 -6.83 -19.26 2.92
CA SER A 45 -8.22 -19.63 3.23
C SER A 45 -8.78 -20.66 2.24
N GLU A 46 -8.55 -20.50 0.94
CA GLU A 46 -8.97 -21.46 -0.10
C GLU A 46 -8.34 -22.85 0.11
N LEU A 47 -7.07 -22.89 0.52
CA LEU A 47 -6.32 -24.12 0.81
C LEU A 47 -6.61 -24.70 2.21
N LYS A 48 -7.53 -24.10 2.98
CA LYS A 48 -7.84 -24.49 4.37
C LYS A 48 -6.62 -24.47 5.30
N ILE A 49 -5.61 -23.66 4.98
CA ILE A 49 -4.46 -23.42 5.85
C ILE A 49 -4.86 -22.48 7.00
N LEU A 50 -5.69 -21.48 6.70
CA LEU A 50 -6.24 -20.51 7.66
C LEU A 50 -7.76 -20.71 7.83
N GLU A 51 -8.12 -21.59 8.75
CA GLU A 51 -9.50 -21.82 9.17
C GLU A 51 -9.90 -20.93 10.38
N SER A 52 -11.19 -20.91 10.70
CA SER A 52 -11.80 -20.04 11.73
C SER A 52 -11.05 -20.07 13.07
N ASP A 53 -10.65 -21.25 13.56
CA ASP A 53 -9.97 -21.37 14.86
C ASP A 53 -8.54 -20.82 14.84
N LYS A 54 -7.83 -20.98 13.71
CA LYS A 54 -6.52 -20.36 13.50
C LYS A 54 -6.64 -18.84 13.39
N LEU A 55 -7.68 -18.33 12.74
CA LEU A 55 -7.92 -16.89 12.64
C LEU A 55 -8.20 -16.26 14.02
N LYS A 56 -8.91 -16.96 14.92
CA LYS A 56 -9.08 -16.51 16.32
C LYS A 56 -7.75 -16.44 17.08
N ILE A 57 -6.85 -17.41 16.85
CA ILE A 57 -5.50 -17.38 17.45
C ILE A 57 -4.72 -16.17 16.95
N ILE A 58 -4.76 -15.91 15.63
CA ILE A 58 -4.09 -14.76 15.01
C ILE A 58 -4.66 -13.46 15.58
N GLU A 59 -5.98 -13.32 15.68
CA GLU A 59 -6.64 -12.14 16.24
C GLU A 59 -6.21 -11.89 17.69
N LYS A 60 -6.25 -12.92 18.55
CA LYS A 60 -5.80 -12.82 19.94
C LYS A 60 -4.34 -12.38 20.04
N ARG A 61 -3.47 -12.87 19.14
CA ARG A 61 -2.06 -12.45 19.09
C ARG A 61 -1.93 -10.98 18.70
N VAL A 62 -2.63 -10.53 17.66
CA VAL A 62 -2.60 -9.14 17.23
C VAL A 62 -3.12 -8.21 18.33
N ASP A 63 -4.21 -8.57 19.00
CA ASP A 63 -4.79 -7.77 20.09
C ASP A 63 -3.91 -7.72 21.35
N SER A 64 -3.04 -8.73 21.56
CA SER A 64 -2.10 -8.75 22.68
C SER A 64 -0.92 -7.78 22.53
N VAL A 65 -0.66 -7.31 21.30
CA VAL A 65 0.44 -6.37 21.05
C VAL A 65 -0.05 -4.96 21.34
N SER A 66 0.49 -4.34 22.39
CA SER A 66 0.36 -2.90 22.61
C SER A 66 1.17 -2.18 21.55
N VAL A 67 0.53 -1.28 20.80
CA VAL A 67 1.18 -0.56 19.70
C VAL A 67 1.23 0.92 20.05
N GLU A 68 2.39 1.53 19.84
CA GLU A 68 2.55 2.97 19.98
C GLU A 68 1.61 3.72 19.02
N ALA A 69 1.11 4.88 19.45
CA ALA A 69 0.11 5.67 18.71
C ALA A 69 0.50 5.99 17.25
N ASN A 70 1.79 5.90 16.91
CA ASN A 70 2.35 6.24 15.60
C ASN A 70 2.15 5.18 14.50
N VAL A 71 1.76 3.95 14.83
CA VAL A 71 1.63 2.87 13.82
C VAL A 71 0.33 2.98 13.01
N GLY A 72 -0.65 3.77 13.49
CA GLY A 72 -1.91 4.02 12.76
C GLY A 72 -2.92 2.87 12.90
N SER A 73 -3.71 2.61 11.85
CA SER A 73 -4.86 1.70 11.90
C SER A 73 -4.48 0.25 12.17
N LEU A 74 -4.99 -0.31 13.27
CA LEU A 74 -4.76 -1.71 13.65
C LEU A 74 -5.61 -2.66 12.76
N PRO A 75 -5.06 -3.81 12.35
CA PRO A 75 -5.81 -4.86 11.65
C PRO A 75 -6.74 -5.59 12.64
N ARG A 76 -7.85 -4.95 12.99
CA ARG A 76 -8.90 -5.52 13.86
C ARG A 76 -9.88 -6.38 13.03
N LYS A 77 -10.62 -7.27 13.70
CA LYS A 77 -11.66 -8.13 13.08
C LYS A 77 -11.08 -9.14 12.09
N ILE A 78 -9.92 -9.70 12.43
CA ILE A 78 -9.22 -10.72 11.63
C ILE A 78 -10.08 -11.96 11.44
N ALA A 79 -10.74 -12.44 12.51
CA ALA A 79 -11.56 -13.65 12.42
C ALA A 79 -12.87 -13.44 11.66
N THR A 80 -13.39 -12.21 11.60
CA THR A 80 -14.70 -11.92 11.01
C THR A 80 -14.61 -11.37 9.58
N SER A 81 -13.57 -10.61 9.24
CA SER A 81 -13.47 -9.97 7.91
C SER A 81 -12.01 -9.66 7.52
N PHE A 82 -11.20 -10.70 7.38
CA PHE A 82 -9.81 -10.55 6.93
C PHE A 82 -9.71 -9.82 5.57
N GLY A 83 -10.64 -10.06 4.66
CA GLY A 83 -10.64 -9.46 3.31
C GLY A 83 -11.04 -7.97 3.25
N GLY A 84 -11.61 -7.43 4.34
CA GLY A 84 -12.18 -6.08 4.41
C GLY A 84 -11.22 -5.00 4.92
N PHE A 85 -9.93 -5.30 5.05
CA PHE A 85 -8.94 -4.35 5.54
C PHE A 85 -8.75 -3.16 4.59
N THR A 86 -8.59 -1.98 5.18
CA THR A 86 -8.14 -0.78 4.46
C THR A 86 -6.68 -0.92 4.03
N ALA A 87 -6.24 -0.07 3.11
CA ALA A 87 -4.84 -0.03 2.66
C ALA A 87 -3.85 0.06 3.83
N ASP A 88 -4.12 0.93 4.82
CA ASP A 88 -3.24 1.13 5.97
C ASP A 88 -3.21 -0.09 6.89
N GLN A 89 -4.35 -0.77 7.06
CA GLN A 89 -4.41 -2.02 7.80
C GLN A 89 -3.62 -3.13 7.10
N TRP A 90 -3.68 -3.22 5.76
CA TRP A 90 -2.89 -4.19 5.01
C TRP A 90 -1.38 -3.94 5.11
N LYS A 91 -0.96 -2.67 5.07
CA LYS A 91 0.44 -2.29 5.30
C LYS A 91 0.90 -2.72 6.70
N ASN A 92 0.13 -2.40 7.72
CA ASN A 92 0.45 -2.73 9.11
C ASN A 92 0.44 -4.24 9.34
N TRP A 93 -0.56 -4.94 8.81
CA TRP A 93 -0.60 -6.40 8.81
C TRP A 93 0.69 -6.97 8.22
N THR A 94 1.06 -6.55 7.01
CA THR A 94 2.23 -7.07 6.29
C THR A 94 3.51 -6.77 7.06
N ASN A 95 3.77 -5.50 7.35
CA ASN A 95 5.08 -5.05 7.85
C ASN A 95 5.23 -5.12 9.37
N VAL A 96 4.19 -5.29 10.17
CA VAL A 96 4.30 -5.29 11.64
C VAL A 96 3.84 -6.61 12.23
N PHE A 97 2.62 -7.05 11.91
CA PHE A 97 1.97 -8.13 12.65
C PHE A 97 2.18 -9.53 12.07
N SER A 98 2.20 -9.66 10.75
CA SER A 98 2.02 -10.95 10.07
C SER A 98 3.06 -12.01 10.47
N ILE A 99 4.35 -11.64 10.56
CA ILE A 99 5.42 -12.56 10.99
C ILE A 99 5.15 -13.08 12.40
N PHE A 100 4.78 -12.20 13.34
CA PHE A 100 4.50 -12.61 14.70
C PHE A 100 3.21 -13.45 14.78
N ALA A 101 2.15 -12.99 14.13
CA ALA A 101 0.84 -13.58 14.24
C ALA A 101 0.76 -14.97 13.58
N LEU A 102 1.43 -15.16 12.43
CA LEU A 102 1.42 -16.42 11.67
C LEU A 102 2.39 -17.49 12.18
N LYS A 103 3.34 -17.13 13.05
CA LYS A 103 4.38 -18.06 13.53
C LYS A 103 3.78 -19.30 14.19
N GLY A 104 4.01 -20.48 13.62
CA GLY A 104 3.46 -21.75 14.11
C GLY A 104 1.95 -21.94 13.90
N VAL A 105 1.29 -21.10 13.09
CA VAL A 105 -0.13 -21.25 12.71
C VAL A 105 -0.27 -21.83 11.31
N ILE A 106 0.58 -21.38 10.39
CA ILE A 106 0.71 -21.89 9.02
C ILE A 106 1.91 -22.83 8.92
N PRO A 107 1.98 -23.70 7.89
CA PRO A 107 3.12 -24.59 7.69
C PRO A 107 4.44 -23.82 7.57
N SER A 108 5.53 -24.45 7.96
CA SER A 108 6.85 -23.82 8.03
C SER A 108 7.34 -23.31 6.67
N GLU A 109 7.05 -24.03 5.58
CA GLU A 109 7.44 -23.61 4.23
C GLU A 109 6.69 -22.35 3.78
N ASP A 110 5.35 -22.31 3.95
CA ASP A 110 4.53 -21.12 3.69
C ASP A 110 5.01 -19.92 4.51
N PHE A 111 5.35 -20.15 5.78
CA PHE A 111 5.86 -19.11 6.68
C PHE A 111 7.18 -18.52 6.19
N GLU A 112 8.13 -19.36 5.77
CA GLU A 112 9.44 -18.88 5.29
C GLU A 112 9.32 -18.11 3.97
N VAL A 113 8.44 -18.56 3.06
CA VAL A 113 8.13 -17.80 1.84
C VAL A 113 7.51 -16.45 2.19
N TRP A 114 6.48 -16.43 3.03
CA TRP A 114 5.87 -15.18 3.47
C TRP A 114 6.85 -14.24 4.21
N ARG A 115 7.74 -14.80 5.03
CA ARG A 115 8.77 -14.04 5.75
C ARG A 115 9.68 -13.28 4.79
N LYS A 116 10.10 -13.89 3.68
CA LYS A 116 10.91 -13.24 2.65
C LYS A 116 10.19 -12.05 2.02
N PHE A 117 8.92 -12.21 1.69
CA PHE A 117 8.08 -11.11 1.19
C PHE A 117 7.98 -9.95 2.18
N VAL A 118 7.74 -10.24 3.46
CA VAL A 118 7.66 -9.20 4.50
C VAL A 118 9.00 -8.49 4.69
N LEU A 119 10.11 -9.22 4.70
CA LEU A 119 11.45 -8.63 4.78
C LEU A 119 11.76 -7.76 3.56
N ALA A 120 11.40 -8.20 2.36
CA ALA A 120 11.55 -7.42 1.13
C ALA A 120 10.77 -6.11 1.24
N SER A 121 9.47 -6.18 1.58
CA SER A 121 8.63 -5.00 1.78
C SER A 121 9.25 -4.01 2.76
N ARG A 122 9.75 -4.50 3.91
CA ARG A 122 10.42 -3.65 4.92
C ARG A 122 11.70 -2.98 4.41
N CYS A 123 12.48 -3.61 3.54
CA CYS A 123 13.69 -3.01 2.96
C CYS A 123 13.38 -1.74 2.18
N ILE A 124 12.29 -1.75 1.40
CA ILE A 124 11.95 -0.63 0.52
C ILE A 124 11.03 0.42 1.18
N THR A 125 10.37 0.07 2.29
CA THR A 125 9.50 1.00 3.02
C THR A 125 10.26 1.78 4.10
N THR A 126 11.45 2.27 3.77
CA THR A 126 12.30 3.10 4.63
C THR A 126 12.34 4.53 4.09
N LYS A 127 12.56 5.52 4.97
CA LYS A 127 12.61 6.94 4.56
C LYS A 127 13.82 7.24 3.66
N THR A 128 14.87 6.46 3.80
CA THR A 128 16.14 6.58 3.07
C THR A 128 16.47 5.21 2.52
N ILE A 129 16.71 5.14 1.22
CA ILE A 129 17.00 3.89 0.53
C ILE A 129 18.41 3.90 -0.01
N THR A 130 19.15 2.81 0.20
CA THR A 130 20.49 2.63 -0.36
C THR A 130 20.49 1.57 -1.45
N THR A 131 21.50 1.56 -2.30
CA THR A 131 21.69 0.50 -3.30
C THR A 131 21.74 -0.89 -2.67
N VAL A 132 22.31 -1.00 -1.46
CA VAL A 132 22.36 -2.27 -0.71
C VAL A 132 20.96 -2.75 -0.32
N ASP A 133 20.05 -1.83 0.05
CA ASP A 133 18.67 -2.19 0.38
C ASP A 133 17.89 -2.64 -0.86
N ILE A 134 18.14 -2.04 -2.02
CA ILE A 134 17.55 -2.44 -3.30
C ILE A 134 18.04 -3.85 -3.67
N LEU A 135 19.34 -4.13 -3.58
CA LEU A 135 19.88 -5.47 -3.87
C LEU A 135 19.32 -6.54 -2.91
N LYS A 136 19.15 -6.19 -1.62
CA LYS A 136 18.49 -7.08 -0.65
C LYS A 136 17.04 -7.34 -1.03
N TYR A 137 16.31 -6.30 -1.43
CA TYR A 137 14.93 -6.42 -1.90
C TYR A 137 14.82 -7.37 -3.08
N GLU A 138 15.61 -7.17 -4.13
CA GLU A 138 15.60 -7.99 -5.35
C GLU A 138 15.86 -9.47 -5.02
N LYS A 139 16.86 -9.75 -4.18
CA LYS A 139 17.16 -11.11 -3.72
C LYS A 139 15.98 -11.72 -2.98
N LEU A 140 15.39 -11.01 -2.02
CA LEU A 140 14.29 -11.51 -1.21
C LEU A 140 13.01 -11.73 -2.03
N ILE A 141 12.72 -10.86 -3.01
CA ILE A 141 11.60 -11.04 -3.94
C ILE A 141 11.80 -12.24 -4.85
N LEU A 142 13.00 -12.42 -5.40
CA LEU A 142 13.31 -13.60 -6.22
C LEU A 142 13.09 -14.88 -5.41
N GLU A 143 13.64 -14.94 -4.20
CA GLU A 143 13.46 -16.10 -3.31
C GLU A 143 12.00 -16.32 -2.87
N PHE A 144 11.22 -15.23 -2.72
CA PHE A 144 9.78 -15.30 -2.44
C PHE A 144 9.02 -15.88 -3.64
N CYS A 145 9.22 -15.32 -4.84
CA CYS A 145 8.51 -15.73 -6.06
C CYS A 145 8.84 -17.17 -6.43
N SER A 146 10.12 -17.58 -6.41
CA SER A 146 10.50 -18.98 -6.67
C SER A 146 9.96 -19.93 -5.60
N GLY A 147 9.94 -19.51 -4.33
CA GLY A 147 9.34 -20.30 -3.26
C GLY A 147 7.83 -20.44 -3.41
N PHE A 148 7.15 -19.36 -3.79
CA PHE A 148 5.71 -19.33 -4.03
C PHE A 148 5.32 -20.26 -5.20
N GLU A 149 6.00 -20.14 -6.33
CA GLU A 149 5.77 -20.98 -7.51
C GLU A 149 5.98 -22.47 -7.18
N ARG A 150 7.03 -22.80 -6.42
CA ARG A 150 7.30 -24.18 -6.00
C ARG A 150 6.18 -24.77 -5.13
N ILE A 151 5.60 -23.99 -4.22
CA ILE A 151 4.60 -24.48 -3.27
C ILE A 151 3.20 -24.51 -3.90
N TYR A 152 2.82 -23.48 -4.67
CA TYR A 152 1.44 -23.31 -5.14
C TYR A 152 1.27 -23.51 -6.66
N GLY A 153 2.36 -23.69 -7.40
CA GLY A 153 2.37 -23.80 -8.86
C GLY A 153 2.36 -22.45 -9.59
N ASP A 154 2.70 -22.49 -10.86
CA ASP A 154 2.74 -21.37 -11.80
C ASP A 154 1.37 -20.71 -12.01
N THR A 155 0.30 -21.51 -12.06
CA THR A 155 -1.08 -21.03 -12.28
C THR A 155 -1.60 -20.07 -11.20
N LYS A 156 -0.97 -20.06 -10.02
CA LYS A 156 -1.33 -19.17 -8.90
C LYS A 156 -0.49 -17.90 -8.87
N VAL A 157 0.58 -17.81 -9.66
CA VAL A 157 1.42 -16.62 -9.78
C VAL A 157 0.58 -15.50 -10.41
N THR A 158 0.69 -14.30 -9.85
CA THR A 158 -0.12 -13.15 -10.28
C THR A 158 0.74 -12.09 -10.96
N PRO A 159 0.15 -11.23 -11.82
CA PRO A 159 0.86 -10.08 -12.38
C PRO A 159 1.50 -9.19 -11.29
N ASN A 160 0.86 -9.06 -10.12
CA ASN A 160 1.45 -8.31 -9.01
C ASN A 160 2.79 -8.90 -8.55
N MET A 161 2.94 -10.22 -8.55
CA MET A 161 4.20 -10.89 -8.19
C MET A 161 5.30 -10.66 -9.22
N HIS A 162 4.93 -10.60 -10.51
CA HIS A 162 5.85 -10.19 -11.56
C HIS A 162 6.28 -8.73 -11.40
N LEU A 163 5.34 -7.84 -11.10
CA LEU A 163 5.61 -6.42 -10.88
C LEU A 163 6.52 -6.13 -9.67
N HIS A 164 6.66 -7.07 -8.72
CA HIS A 164 7.66 -6.93 -7.64
C HIS A 164 9.09 -6.79 -8.17
N TYR A 165 9.43 -7.44 -9.28
CA TYR A 165 10.77 -7.32 -9.86
C TYR A 165 11.04 -5.89 -10.34
N HIS A 166 10.05 -5.27 -10.99
CA HIS A 166 10.12 -3.92 -11.54
C HIS A 166 10.00 -2.82 -10.48
N MET A 167 9.61 -3.16 -9.24
CA MET A 167 9.58 -2.21 -8.14
C MET A 167 10.99 -1.67 -7.81
N ALA A 168 12.03 -2.49 -7.98
CA ALA A 168 13.41 -2.05 -7.79
C ALA A 168 13.80 -0.96 -8.80
N ASP A 169 13.35 -1.09 -10.06
CA ASP A 169 13.60 -0.11 -11.11
C ASP A 169 12.84 1.18 -10.84
N CYS A 170 11.57 1.10 -10.39
CA CYS A 170 10.81 2.26 -9.92
C CYS A 170 11.56 3.02 -8.81
N ILE A 171 12.17 2.30 -7.86
CA ILE A 171 12.92 2.91 -6.76
C ILE A 171 14.21 3.57 -7.25
N ARG A 172 14.90 2.97 -8.23
CA ARG A 172 16.11 3.55 -8.83
C ARG A 172 15.79 4.85 -9.57
N ASP A 173 14.66 4.89 -10.27
CA ASP A 173 14.27 6.02 -11.12
C ASP A 173 13.60 7.15 -10.32
N TYR A 174 12.76 6.83 -9.34
CA TYR A 174 11.91 7.79 -8.60
C TYR A 174 12.28 7.96 -7.12
N GLY A 175 13.24 7.18 -6.62
CA GLY A 175 13.68 7.20 -5.23
C GLY A 175 12.81 6.35 -4.29
N PRO A 176 12.86 6.59 -2.96
CA PRO A 176 12.06 5.86 -1.98
C PRO A 176 10.57 5.76 -2.32
N VAL A 177 9.96 4.62 -2.02
CA VAL A 177 8.54 4.34 -2.29
C VAL A 177 7.56 5.37 -1.71
N TYR A 178 7.95 6.07 -0.65
CA TYR A 178 7.18 7.16 -0.03
C TYR A 178 6.90 8.34 -0.98
N PHE A 179 7.71 8.52 -2.03
CA PHE A 179 7.51 9.61 -2.99
C PHE A 179 6.38 9.34 -3.99
N PHE A 180 6.10 8.07 -4.29
CA PHE A 180 5.13 7.69 -5.33
C PHE A 180 4.01 6.75 -4.86
N TRP A 181 4.00 6.34 -3.59
CA TRP A 181 2.89 5.55 -3.06
C TRP A 181 1.56 6.32 -3.02
N LEU A 182 0.46 5.62 -3.26
CA LEU A 182 -0.86 6.25 -3.45
C LEU A 182 -1.69 6.42 -2.16
N PHE A 183 -1.12 6.16 -0.98
CA PHE A 183 -1.83 6.32 0.30
C PHE A 183 -2.41 7.72 0.51
N SER A 184 -1.62 8.76 0.22
CA SER A 184 -2.07 10.16 0.34
C SER A 184 -3.18 10.48 -0.66
N PHE A 185 -3.03 9.99 -1.89
CA PHE A 185 -4.01 10.17 -2.97
C PHE A 185 -5.34 9.49 -2.65
N GLU A 186 -5.33 8.23 -2.20
CA GLU A 186 -6.56 7.51 -1.80
C GLU A 186 -7.29 8.22 -0.65
N ARG A 187 -6.55 8.66 0.39
CA ARG A 187 -7.15 9.42 1.50
C ARG A 187 -7.79 10.72 1.01
N TYR A 188 -7.12 11.43 0.11
CA TYR A 188 -7.65 12.66 -0.47
C TYR A 188 -8.87 12.40 -1.37
N ASN A 189 -8.83 11.34 -2.17
CA ASN A 189 -9.97 10.90 -2.98
C ASN A 189 -11.17 10.54 -2.09
N GLY A 190 -10.95 9.88 -0.96
CA GLY A 190 -11.99 9.62 0.04
C GLY A 190 -12.59 10.91 0.60
N HIS A 191 -11.76 11.92 0.89
CA HIS A 191 -12.24 13.23 1.31
C HIS A 191 -13.09 13.90 0.23
N LEU A 192 -12.62 13.93 -1.02
CA LEU A 192 -13.38 14.48 -2.15
C LEU A 192 -14.70 13.73 -2.39
N GLY A 193 -14.68 12.41 -2.30
CA GLY A 193 -15.87 11.56 -2.47
C GLY A 193 -16.91 11.72 -1.37
N SER A 194 -16.50 12.11 -0.15
CA SER A 194 -17.41 12.39 0.97
C SER A 194 -18.15 13.73 0.83
N LEU A 195 -17.76 14.57 -0.13
CA LEU A 195 -18.42 15.85 -0.34
C LEU A 195 -19.81 15.61 -0.94
N PRO A 196 -20.88 16.16 -0.33
CA PRO A 196 -22.22 16.08 -0.89
C PRO A 196 -22.21 16.71 -2.27
N ASN A 197 -22.65 15.95 -3.27
CA ASN A 197 -22.74 16.40 -4.64
C ASN A 197 -24.13 16.05 -5.20
N ASN A 198 -24.68 16.92 -6.05
CA ASN A 198 -25.95 16.66 -6.75
C ASN A 198 -25.73 15.87 -8.06
N SER A 199 -24.62 15.13 -8.19
CA SER A 199 -24.20 14.38 -9.39
C SER A 199 -24.19 15.16 -10.72
N ARG A 200 -24.21 16.50 -10.66
CA ARG A 200 -24.13 17.42 -11.80
C ARG A 200 -22.95 18.35 -11.61
N SER A 201 -22.03 18.41 -12.58
CA SER A 201 -20.89 19.35 -12.57
C SER A 201 -20.04 19.26 -11.29
N ILE A 202 -19.58 18.04 -11.00
CA ILE A 202 -18.84 17.67 -9.78
C ILE A 202 -17.57 18.51 -9.67
N GLU A 203 -16.89 18.78 -10.78
CA GLU A 203 -15.67 19.57 -10.85
C GLU A 203 -15.90 21.00 -10.35
N LEU A 204 -16.97 21.65 -10.81
CA LEU A 204 -17.32 23.01 -10.40
C LEU A 204 -17.71 23.08 -8.92
N GLN A 205 -18.38 22.05 -8.40
CA GLN A 205 -18.77 22.00 -6.98
C GLN A 205 -17.55 21.85 -6.07
N ILE A 206 -16.63 20.95 -6.43
CA ILE A 206 -15.36 20.74 -5.73
C ILE A 206 -14.54 22.04 -5.77
N MET A 207 -14.35 22.64 -6.96
CA MET A 207 -13.58 23.88 -7.11
C MET A 207 -14.16 25.05 -6.30
N ARG A 208 -15.48 25.28 -6.37
CA ARG A 208 -16.13 26.34 -5.59
C ARG A 208 -15.98 26.12 -4.09
N ARG A 209 -16.00 24.87 -3.63
CA ARG A 209 -15.82 24.54 -2.21
C ARG A 209 -14.39 24.75 -1.76
N PHE A 210 -13.41 24.26 -2.54
CA PHE A 210 -12.00 24.51 -2.30
C PHE A 210 -11.73 26.01 -2.15
N LEU A 211 -12.19 26.83 -3.11
CA LEU A 211 -12.03 28.29 -3.05
C LEU A 211 -12.67 28.91 -1.78
N ARG A 212 -13.86 28.45 -1.37
CA ARG A 212 -14.49 28.91 -0.12
C ARG A 212 -13.69 28.54 1.12
N ASP A 213 -13.20 27.31 1.19
CA ASP A 213 -12.49 26.81 2.36
C ASP A 213 -11.10 27.47 2.47
N THR A 214 -10.38 27.64 1.36
CA THR A 214 -9.14 28.43 1.31
C THR A 214 -9.36 29.89 1.71
N HIS A 215 -10.46 30.51 1.27
CA HIS A 215 -10.79 31.89 1.64
C HIS A 215 -11.10 32.03 3.14
N LYS A 216 -11.85 31.07 3.71
CA LYS A 216 -12.11 31.01 5.16
C LYS A 216 -10.82 30.83 5.96
N GLU A 217 -9.96 29.89 5.58
CA GLU A 217 -8.67 29.67 6.25
C GLU A 217 -7.78 30.91 6.21
N ASN A 218 -7.69 31.58 5.06
CA ASN A 218 -6.93 32.82 4.92
C ASN A 218 -7.49 33.95 5.79
N SER A 219 -8.83 34.04 5.90
CA SER A 219 -9.49 35.03 6.75
C SER A 219 -9.23 34.76 8.23
N VAL A 220 -9.29 33.50 8.67
CA VAL A 220 -8.96 33.08 10.04
C VAL A 220 -7.50 33.32 10.37
N ARG A 221 -6.57 32.95 9.47
CA ARG A 221 -5.12 33.21 9.63
C ARG A 221 -4.83 34.71 9.74
N LYS A 222 -5.51 35.55 8.96
CA LYS A 222 -5.39 37.01 9.04
C LYS A 222 -5.90 37.54 10.38
N SER A 223 -7.03 37.04 10.87
CA SER A 223 -7.58 37.40 12.17
C SER A 223 -6.67 37.00 13.35
N ILE A 224 -6.12 35.78 13.33
CA ILE A 224 -5.15 35.31 14.34
C ILE A 224 -3.84 36.12 14.31
N ARG A 225 -3.40 36.56 13.12
CA ARG A 225 -2.21 37.40 12.99
C ARG A 225 -2.45 38.80 13.56
N LEU A 226 -3.63 39.38 13.32
CA LEU A 226 -4.02 40.68 13.86
C LEU A 226 -4.17 40.66 15.39
N SER A 227 -4.74 39.59 15.96
CA SER A 227 -4.86 39.45 17.42
C SER A 227 -3.52 39.25 18.12
N ARG A 228 -2.54 38.56 17.51
CA ARG A 228 -1.18 38.42 18.07
C ARG A 228 -0.34 39.70 18.05
N VAL A 229 -0.61 40.62 17.12
CA VAL A 229 0.06 41.92 17.08
C VAL A 229 -0.41 42.82 18.23
N ASN A 230 -1.69 42.73 18.61
CA ASN A 230 -2.25 43.52 19.72
C ASN A 230 -1.82 43.06 21.12
N PHE A 231 -1.32 41.83 21.30
CA PHE A 231 -0.83 41.32 22.59
C PHE A 231 0.66 41.57 22.89
N ARG A 232 1.43 42.06 21.92
CA ARG A 232 2.86 42.40 22.11
C ARG A 232 3.12 43.90 22.34
N GLY A 233 2.05 44.69 22.46
CA GLY A 233 2.09 46.14 22.68
C GLY A 233 1.42 46.61 23.98
N ALA A 234 1.24 45.71 24.95
CA ALA A 234 0.75 46.03 26.29
C ALA A 234 1.80 45.64 27.34
#